data_AF-A0A433QKZ6-F1
#
_entry.id   AF-A0A433QKZ6-F1
#
_cell.length_a   1.000
_cell.length_b   1.000
_cell.length_c   1.000
_cell.angle_alpha   90.00
_cell.angle_beta   90.00
_cell.angle_gamma   90.00
#
_symmetry.space_group_name_H-M   'P 1'
#
loop_
_entity.id
_entity.type
_entity.pdbx_description
1 polymer ?
#
loop_
_entity_poly.entity_id
_entity_poly.type
_entity_poly.pdbx_seq_one_letter_code
_entity_poly.pdbx_strand_id
1 'polypeptide(L)'
;MSPANFIIASSEAFVKTYMAKFDPSHDWLHVDRVRNTALHIARHPTSLQPCDLEVVELAGLFHDVADAKYVSADGPKKTGGEIVTEFLVGLDYDLVKAKIVARVVDNIGFRKELGWKESDDEEVRSWRDGCAELHAVQDADKLDAIGAFGIFRCAAFSGAKNRVLYVPNDKPIEDMTQEQYGEQSRAGAGSAINHFYGTLEALRRLGRA
;
A
#
# COMPACT_ATOMS: atom_id res chain seq x y z
N MET A 1 18.78 0.63 23.60
CA MET A 1 18.12 1.01 22.32
C MET A 1 17.27 2.24 22.63
N SER A 2 17.23 3.27 21.78
CA SER A 2 16.29 4.39 22.01
C SER A 2 14.84 3.88 21.93
N PRO A 3 13.86 4.55 22.58
CA PRO A 3 12.46 4.17 22.48
C PRO A 3 11.97 4.08 21.01
N ALA A 4 12.34 5.07 20.17
CA ALA A 4 12.05 5.05 18.74
C ALA A 4 12.60 3.79 18.03
N ASN A 5 13.86 3.43 18.30
CA ASN A 5 14.47 2.23 17.70
C ASN A 5 13.80 0.94 18.19
N PHE A 6 13.24 0.90 19.40
CA PHE A 6 12.51 -0.25 19.91
C PHE A 6 11.14 -0.42 19.22
N ILE A 7 10.42 0.67 18.99
CA ILE A 7 9.11 0.66 18.30
C ILE A 7 9.28 0.17 16.86
N ILE A 8 10.24 0.72 16.12
CA ILE A 8 10.55 0.29 14.75
C ILE A 8 10.95 -1.19 14.71
N ALA A 9 11.87 -1.64 15.57
CA ALA A 9 12.33 -3.02 15.59
C ALA A 9 11.21 -4.02 15.93
N SER A 10 10.33 -3.66 16.86
CA SER A 10 9.17 -4.48 17.23
C SER A 10 8.15 -4.55 16.08
N SER A 11 7.94 -3.43 15.39
CA SER A 11 7.05 -3.34 14.22
C SER A 11 7.58 -4.18 13.05
N GLU A 12 8.87 -4.08 12.76
CA GLU A 12 9.54 -4.92 11.76
C GLU A 12 9.38 -6.41 12.09
N ALA A 13 9.62 -6.83 13.33
CA ALA A 13 9.48 -8.23 13.73
C ALA A 13 8.03 -8.74 13.57
N PHE A 14 7.05 -7.91 13.94
CA PHE A 14 5.63 -8.21 13.76
C PHE A 14 5.28 -8.38 12.28
N VAL A 15 5.62 -7.38 11.45
CA VAL A 15 5.29 -7.36 10.03
C VAL A 15 5.97 -8.51 9.29
N LYS A 16 7.25 -8.76 9.57
CA LYS A 16 7.98 -9.88 8.97
C LYS A 16 7.31 -11.22 9.26
N THR A 17 6.81 -11.40 10.49
CA THR A 17 6.03 -12.59 10.87
C THR A 17 4.68 -12.62 10.15
N TYR A 18 3.99 -11.48 10.07
CA TYR A 18 2.69 -11.36 9.41
C TYR A 18 2.75 -11.70 7.92
N MET A 19 3.78 -11.20 7.21
CA MET A 19 3.97 -11.35 5.77
C MET A 19 4.52 -12.72 5.36
N ALA A 20 5.08 -13.51 6.29
CA ALA A 20 5.70 -14.81 6.00
C ALA A 20 4.72 -15.85 5.40
N LYS A 21 3.42 -15.60 5.49
CA LYS A 21 2.36 -16.47 4.94
C LYS A 21 1.92 -16.10 3.51
N PHE A 22 2.41 -14.99 2.97
CA PHE A 22 2.02 -14.49 1.65
C PHE A 22 2.97 -14.95 0.55
N ASP A 23 2.49 -14.89 -0.68
CA ASP A 23 3.28 -15.23 -1.85
C ASP A 23 4.30 -14.11 -2.19
N PRO A 24 5.30 -14.37 -3.06
CA PRO A 24 6.37 -13.42 -3.36
C PRO A 24 5.92 -12.06 -3.93
N SER A 25 4.64 -11.89 -4.28
CA SER A 25 4.14 -10.58 -4.72
C SER A 25 3.88 -9.61 -3.56
N HIS A 26 3.69 -10.09 -2.33
CA HIS A 26 3.38 -9.29 -1.12
C HIS A 26 4.12 -9.85 0.12
N ASP A 27 5.38 -10.26 -0.07
CA ASP A 27 6.21 -10.80 1.00
C ASP A 27 6.90 -9.69 1.82
N TRP A 28 7.69 -10.10 2.82
CA TRP A 28 8.50 -9.18 3.60
C TRP A 28 9.48 -8.35 2.73
N LEU A 29 10.01 -8.93 1.66
CA LEU A 29 10.99 -8.24 0.81
C LEU A 29 10.35 -7.09 0.04
N HIS A 30 9.10 -7.23 -0.37
CA HIS A 30 8.32 -6.11 -0.91
C HIS A 30 8.19 -4.99 0.13
N VAL A 31 7.73 -5.32 1.34
CA VAL A 31 7.53 -4.34 2.41
C VAL A 31 8.81 -3.60 2.77
N ASP A 32 9.94 -4.31 2.86
CA ASP A 32 11.24 -3.70 3.16
C ASP A 32 11.70 -2.73 2.05
N ARG A 33 11.49 -3.08 0.77
CA ARG A 33 11.79 -2.16 -0.34
C ARG A 33 10.92 -0.91 -0.30
N VAL A 34 9.61 -1.05 -0.06
CA VAL A 34 8.69 0.10 0.07
C VAL A 34 9.09 0.99 1.23
N ARG A 35 9.36 0.43 2.42
CA ARG A 35 9.86 1.18 3.59
C ARG A 35 11.09 2.01 3.24
N ASN A 36 12.11 1.38 2.65
CA ASN A 36 13.38 2.05 2.37
C ASN A 36 13.23 3.14 1.29
N THR A 37 12.41 2.88 0.27
CA THR A 37 12.07 3.88 -0.76
C THR A 37 11.27 5.03 -0.18
N ALA A 38 10.28 4.79 0.68
CA ALA A 38 9.48 5.82 1.32
C ALA A 38 10.35 6.75 2.19
N LEU A 39 11.27 6.17 2.98
CA LEU A 39 12.25 6.93 3.75
C LEU A 39 13.19 7.73 2.85
N HIS A 40 13.59 7.19 1.70
CA HIS A 40 14.40 7.93 0.73
C HIS A 40 13.65 9.14 0.16
N ILE A 41 12.39 8.96 -0.24
CA ILE A 41 11.52 10.03 -0.73
C ILE A 41 11.31 11.09 0.35
N ALA A 42 10.96 10.68 1.57
CA ALA A 42 10.69 11.59 2.68
C ALA A 42 11.91 12.44 3.10
N ARG A 43 13.13 11.93 2.87
CA ARG A 43 14.39 12.66 3.15
C ARG A 43 14.85 13.55 2.00
N HIS A 44 14.24 13.47 0.83
CA HIS A 44 14.75 14.15 -0.35
C HIS A 44 14.65 15.68 -0.17
N PRO A 45 15.69 16.47 -0.51
CA PRO A 45 15.71 17.92 -0.26
C PRO A 45 14.64 18.72 -1.01
N THR A 46 14.08 18.15 -2.08
CA THR A 46 13.00 18.77 -2.87
C THR A 46 11.61 18.37 -2.39
N SER A 47 11.50 17.59 -1.32
CA SER A 47 10.20 17.26 -0.73
C SER A 47 9.50 18.55 -0.30
N LEU A 48 8.32 18.79 -0.89
CA LEU A 48 7.59 20.06 -0.76
C LEU A 48 7.10 20.33 0.68
N GLN A 49 7.07 19.29 1.52
CA GLN A 49 6.59 19.34 2.89
C GLN A 49 7.47 18.50 3.83
N PRO A 50 7.72 18.97 5.07
CA PRO A 50 8.41 18.17 6.06
C PRO A 50 7.60 16.93 6.42
N CYS A 51 8.27 15.77 6.48
CA CYS A 51 7.68 14.48 6.85
C CYS A 51 8.18 14.07 8.25
N ASP A 52 7.31 13.49 9.08
CA ASP A 52 7.76 12.73 10.24
C ASP A 52 8.30 11.36 9.78
N LEU A 53 9.62 11.21 9.78
CA LEU A 53 10.29 10.00 9.30
C LEU A 53 9.91 8.74 10.09
N GLU A 54 9.59 8.87 11.37
CA GLU A 54 9.14 7.73 12.20
C GLU A 54 7.75 7.26 11.74
N VAL A 55 6.85 8.20 11.43
CA VAL A 55 5.53 7.90 10.87
C VAL A 55 5.66 7.28 9.47
N VAL A 56 6.54 7.80 8.61
CA VAL A 56 6.81 7.23 7.27
C VAL A 56 7.32 5.80 7.38
N GLU A 57 8.27 5.54 8.27
CA GLU A 57 8.84 4.20 8.44
C GLU A 57 7.80 3.20 8.95
N LEU A 58 7.02 3.58 9.95
CA LEU A 58 5.93 2.77 10.48
C LEU A 58 4.85 2.52 9.42
N ALA A 59 4.41 3.56 8.71
CA ALA A 59 3.42 3.41 7.65
C ALA A 59 3.93 2.51 6.53
N GLY A 60 5.19 2.65 6.12
CA GLY A 60 5.84 1.77 5.15
C GLY A 60 5.91 0.31 5.61
N LEU A 61 6.19 0.06 6.90
CA LEU A 61 6.16 -1.29 7.47
C LEU A 61 4.75 -1.90 7.45
N PHE A 62 3.72 -1.12 7.79
CA PHE A 62 2.37 -1.63 7.98
C PHE A 62 1.46 -1.53 6.74
N HIS A 63 1.89 -0.91 5.63
CA HIS A 63 1.00 -0.55 4.52
C HIS A 63 0.19 -1.72 3.92
N ASP A 64 0.77 -2.92 3.89
CA ASP A 64 0.15 -4.14 3.34
C ASP A 64 -0.53 -5.03 4.40
N VAL A 65 -0.49 -4.62 5.68
CA VAL A 65 -1.16 -5.37 6.76
C VAL A 65 -2.68 -5.24 6.59
N ALA A 66 -3.35 -6.41 6.65
CA ALA A 66 -4.78 -6.54 6.39
C ALA A 66 -5.24 -6.15 4.97
N ASP A 67 -4.35 -6.25 3.97
CA ASP A 67 -4.75 -6.09 2.57
C ASP A 67 -5.87 -7.08 2.19
N ALA A 68 -6.97 -6.54 1.65
CA ALA A 68 -8.16 -7.27 1.27
C ALA A 68 -7.91 -8.40 0.24
N LYS A 69 -6.81 -8.37 -0.52
CA LYS A 69 -6.39 -9.45 -1.43
C LYS A 69 -5.99 -10.73 -0.70
N TYR A 70 -5.69 -10.66 0.60
CA TYR A 70 -5.17 -11.76 1.42
C TYR A 70 -5.93 -12.05 2.70
N VAL A 71 -6.79 -11.15 3.15
CA VAL A 71 -7.68 -11.42 4.30
C VAL A 71 -8.82 -12.34 3.87
N SER A 72 -9.00 -13.46 4.57
CA SER A 72 -10.09 -14.42 4.32
C SER A 72 -11.46 -13.78 4.56
N ALA A 73 -12.46 -14.15 3.76
CA ALA A 73 -13.82 -13.62 3.87
C ALA A 73 -14.50 -13.90 5.22
N ASP A 74 -14.09 -14.96 5.91
CA ASP A 74 -14.81 -15.56 7.04
C ASP A 74 -14.27 -15.16 8.44
N GLY A 75 -13.38 -14.16 8.53
CA GLY A 75 -12.79 -13.69 9.79
C GLY A 75 -13.25 -12.30 10.22
N PRO A 76 -13.11 -11.92 11.51
CA PRO A 76 -13.30 -10.55 11.95
C PRO A 76 -12.33 -9.64 11.20
N LYS A 77 -12.88 -8.71 10.40
CA LYS A 77 -12.11 -7.83 9.52
C LYS A 77 -11.69 -6.58 10.28
N LYS A 78 -10.59 -6.68 11.03
CA LYS A 78 -9.90 -5.47 11.46
C LYS A 78 -9.26 -4.78 10.26
N THR A 79 -9.33 -3.46 10.19
CA THR A 79 -8.56 -2.69 9.20
C THR A 79 -7.07 -2.73 9.54
N GLY A 80 -6.22 -2.35 8.58
CA GLY A 80 -4.79 -2.21 8.85
C GLY A 80 -4.55 -1.17 9.94
N GLY A 81 -5.27 -0.04 9.88
CA GLY A 81 -5.22 1.01 10.89
C GLY A 81 -5.63 0.57 12.29
N GLU A 82 -6.65 -0.27 12.44
CA GLU A 82 -7.03 -0.86 13.73
C GLU A 82 -5.92 -1.73 14.31
N ILE A 83 -5.32 -2.60 13.50
CA ILE A 83 -4.19 -3.45 13.92
C ILE A 83 -2.98 -2.60 14.32
N VAL A 84 -2.65 -1.58 13.52
CA VAL A 84 -1.56 -0.63 13.80
C VAL A 84 -1.78 0.09 15.12
N THR A 85 -3.00 0.60 15.34
CA THR A 85 -3.32 1.37 16.54
C THR A 85 -3.21 0.51 17.79
N GLU A 86 -3.80 -0.69 17.78
CA GLU A 86 -3.71 -1.64 18.89
C GLU A 86 -2.27 -2.06 19.17
N PHE A 87 -1.50 -2.37 18.12
CA PHE A 87 -0.11 -2.79 18.24
C PHE A 87 0.77 -1.68 18.83
N LEU A 88 0.72 -0.48 18.26
CA LEU A 88 1.58 0.63 18.67
C LEU A 88 1.23 1.14 20.08
N VAL A 89 -0.06 1.28 20.40
CA VAL A 89 -0.50 1.65 21.76
C VAL A 89 -0.12 0.58 22.78
N GLY A 90 -0.17 -0.70 22.40
CA GLY A 90 0.32 -1.80 23.24
C GLY A 90 1.83 -1.75 23.54
N LEU A 91 2.61 -1.03 22.72
CA LEU A 91 4.03 -0.77 22.93
C LEU A 91 4.31 0.57 23.63
N ASP A 92 3.27 1.23 24.18
CA ASP A 92 3.37 2.56 24.81
C ASP A 92 3.84 3.66 23.82
N TYR A 93 3.48 3.53 22.55
CA TYR A 93 3.73 4.56 21.53
C TYR A 93 2.70 5.68 21.63
N ASP A 94 3.11 6.89 21.21
CA ASP A 94 2.24 8.07 21.22
C ASP A 94 0.96 7.84 20.40
N LEU A 95 -0.19 8.01 21.06
CA LEU A 95 -1.50 7.73 20.46
C LEU A 95 -1.82 8.65 19.28
N VAL A 96 -1.34 9.90 19.30
CA VAL A 96 -1.59 10.86 18.21
C VAL A 96 -0.83 10.39 16.96
N LYS A 97 0.45 10.07 17.09
CA LYS A 97 1.24 9.50 15.99
C LYS A 97 0.70 8.14 15.54
N ALA A 98 0.31 7.26 16.46
CA ALA A 98 -0.28 5.95 16.10
C ALA A 98 -1.51 6.11 15.21
N LYS A 99 -2.38 7.09 15.51
CA LYS A 99 -3.55 7.42 14.68
C LYS A 99 -3.17 7.97 13.31
N ILE A 100 -2.09 8.73 13.19
CA ILE A 100 -1.58 9.20 11.89
C ILE A 100 -1.12 8.01 11.06
N VAL A 101 -0.27 7.13 11.63
CA VAL A 101 0.19 5.89 10.95
C VAL A 101 -1.02 5.06 10.50
N ALA A 102 -1.99 4.84 11.39
CA ALA A 102 -3.19 4.08 11.08
C ALA A 102 -4.00 4.70 9.92
N ARG A 103 -4.17 6.03 9.92
CA ARG A 103 -4.90 6.74 8.87
C ARG A 103 -4.17 6.66 7.53
N VAL A 104 -2.84 6.74 7.53
CA VAL A 104 -2.02 6.53 6.33
C VAL A 104 -2.22 5.10 5.80
N VAL A 105 -2.05 4.09 6.64
CA VAL A 105 -2.19 2.66 6.27
C VAL A 105 -3.56 2.36 5.64
N ASP A 106 -4.66 2.87 6.22
CA ASP A 106 -6.00 2.62 5.69
C ASP A 106 -6.32 3.32 4.35
N ASN A 107 -5.45 4.24 3.91
CA ASN A 107 -5.56 5.03 2.69
C ASN A 107 -4.45 4.75 1.65
N ILE A 108 -3.56 3.79 1.90
CA ILE A 108 -2.59 3.33 0.90
C ILE A 108 -3.26 2.33 -0.06
N GLY A 109 -2.76 2.32 -1.30
CA GLY A 109 -3.13 1.37 -2.33
C GLY A 109 -3.96 1.99 -3.44
N PHE A 110 -3.71 1.55 -4.68
CA PHE A 110 -4.32 2.12 -5.87
C PHE A 110 -5.86 2.11 -5.85
N ARG A 111 -6.48 1.05 -5.32
CA ARG A 111 -7.94 0.98 -5.17
C ARG A 111 -8.49 2.11 -4.30
N LYS A 112 -7.78 2.49 -3.23
CA LYS A 112 -8.20 3.56 -2.32
C LYS A 112 -8.15 4.90 -3.03
N GLU A 113 -7.04 5.17 -3.72
CA GLU A 113 -6.84 6.38 -4.52
C GLU A 113 -7.90 6.56 -5.62
N LEU A 114 -8.28 5.50 -6.33
CA LEU A 114 -9.39 5.53 -7.30
C LEU A 114 -10.76 5.89 -6.69
N GLY A 115 -10.91 5.73 -5.37
CA GLY A 115 -12.13 6.05 -4.64
C GLY A 115 -12.24 7.49 -4.18
N TRP A 116 -11.14 8.25 -4.27
CA TRP A 116 -11.07 9.64 -3.84
C TRP A 116 -11.89 10.55 -4.76
N LYS A 117 -12.69 11.45 -4.17
CA LYS A 117 -13.58 12.34 -4.90
C LYS A 117 -13.40 13.79 -4.47
N GLU A 118 -13.63 14.71 -5.39
CA GLU A 118 -13.70 16.15 -5.07
C GLU A 118 -14.90 16.50 -4.18
N SER A 119 -15.92 15.64 -4.16
CA SER A 119 -17.08 15.78 -3.29
C SER A 119 -16.85 15.26 -1.85
N ASP A 120 -15.68 14.72 -1.54
CA ASP A 120 -15.37 14.25 -0.18
C ASP A 120 -15.31 15.44 0.79
N ASP A 121 -15.55 15.17 2.08
CA ASP A 121 -15.48 16.17 3.14
C ASP A 121 -14.17 16.97 3.09
N GLU A 122 -14.25 18.29 3.29
CA GLU A 122 -13.11 19.21 3.17
C GLU A 122 -11.94 18.81 4.10
N GLU A 123 -12.24 18.35 5.32
CA GLU A 123 -11.23 17.87 6.25
C GLU A 123 -10.48 16.63 5.72
N VAL A 124 -11.20 15.73 5.04
CA VAL A 124 -10.62 14.52 4.46
C VAL A 124 -9.74 14.88 3.28
N ARG A 125 -10.21 15.76 2.38
CA ARG A 125 -9.43 16.24 1.23
C ARG A 125 -8.20 17.02 1.67
N SER A 126 -8.35 17.96 2.61
CA SER A 126 -7.25 18.75 3.15
C SER A 126 -6.18 17.89 3.80
N TRP A 127 -6.57 16.90 4.61
CA TRP A 127 -5.60 15.94 5.16
C TRP A 127 -4.91 15.14 4.07
N ARG A 128 -5.66 14.58 3.13
CA ARG A 128 -5.11 13.74 2.04
C ARG A 128 -4.09 14.52 1.22
N ASP A 129 -4.48 15.70 0.74
CA ASP A 129 -3.65 16.53 -0.14
C ASP A 129 -2.48 17.19 0.60
N GLY A 130 -2.55 17.27 1.93
CA GLY A 130 -1.51 17.84 2.80
C GLY A 130 -0.71 16.83 3.63
N CYS A 131 -0.95 15.51 3.50
CA CYS A 131 -0.23 14.51 4.28
C CYS A 131 0.98 13.99 3.50
N ALA A 132 2.14 14.57 3.79
CA ALA A 132 3.40 14.22 3.14
C ALA A 132 3.81 12.75 3.38
N GLU A 133 3.49 12.20 4.56
CA GLU A 133 3.76 10.80 4.89
C GLU A 133 2.94 9.83 4.04
N LEU A 134 1.67 10.16 3.77
CA LEU A 134 0.83 9.38 2.87
C LEU A 134 1.45 9.35 1.47
N HIS A 135 1.82 10.51 0.94
CA HIS A 135 2.40 10.62 -0.40
C HIS A 135 3.72 9.85 -0.53
N ALA A 136 4.62 9.98 0.45
CA ALA A 136 5.91 9.29 0.42
C ALA A 136 5.74 7.76 0.37
N VAL A 137 4.80 7.20 1.14
CA VAL A 137 4.55 5.76 1.15
C VAL A 137 3.79 5.31 -0.10
N GLN A 138 2.81 6.09 -0.57
CA GLN A 138 2.10 5.79 -1.81
C GLN A 138 3.04 5.77 -3.02
N ASP A 139 3.92 6.76 -3.15
CA ASP A 139 4.88 6.81 -4.24
C ASP A 139 5.86 5.65 -4.17
N ALA A 140 6.34 5.31 -2.98
CA ALA A 140 7.22 4.16 -2.77
C ALA A 140 6.57 2.83 -3.18
N ASP A 141 5.31 2.59 -2.80
CA ASP A 141 4.57 1.38 -3.18
C ASP A 141 4.32 1.31 -4.70
N LYS A 142 3.90 2.44 -5.30
CA LYS A 142 3.71 2.54 -6.76
C LYS A 142 5.02 2.28 -7.53
N LEU A 143 6.15 2.78 -7.04
CA LEU A 143 7.46 2.55 -7.65
C LEU A 143 7.86 1.07 -7.59
N ASP A 144 7.55 0.35 -6.51
CA ASP A 144 7.82 -1.10 -6.42
C ASP A 144 6.84 -1.93 -7.27
N ALA A 145 5.69 -1.36 -7.63
CA ALA A 145 4.68 -1.98 -8.50
C ALA A 145 4.98 -1.82 -10.00
N ILE A 146 6.00 -1.06 -10.40
CA ILE A 146 6.40 -0.88 -11.81
C ILE A 146 7.78 -1.48 -12.12
N GLY A 147 8.21 -1.41 -13.38
CA GLY A 147 9.50 -1.94 -13.81
C GLY A 147 9.61 -3.46 -13.65
N ALA A 148 10.84 -3.95 -13.44
CA ALA A 148 11.10 -5.39 -13.32
C ALA A 148 10.39 -6.02 -12.12
N PHE A 149 10.41 -5.35 -10.95
CA PHE A 149 9.68 -5.82 -9.77
C PHE A 149 8.18 -5.88 -10.05
N GLY A 150 7.60 -4.84 -10.63
CA GLY A 150 6.19 -4.81 -11.02
C GLY A 150 5.76 -5.96 -11.94
N ILE A 151 6.55 -6.24 -12.99
CA ILE A 151 6.28 -7.35 -13.93
C ILE A 151 6.25 -8.69 -13.17
N PHE A 152 7.28 -8.98 -12.37
CA PHE A 152 7.38 -10.26 -11.68
C PHE A 152 6.39 -10.40 -10.52
N ARG A 153 6.09 -9.32 -9.80
CA ARG A 153 5.05 -9.31 -8.75
C ARG A 153 3.66 -9.52 -9.35
N CYS A 154 3.35 -8.89 -10.49
CA CYS A 154 2.09 -9.12 -11.22
C CYS A 154 1.96 -10.58 -11.67
N ALA A 155 3.04 -11.17 -12.19
CA ALA A 155 3.07 -12.57 -12.58
C ALA A 155 2.91 -13.51 -11.38
N ALA A 156 3.62 -13.25 -10.28
CA ALA A 156 3.55 -14.05 -9.04
C ALA A 156 2.13 -14.03 -8.44
N PHE A 157 1.54 -12.84 -8.29
CA PHE A 157 0.16 -12.69 -7.80
C PHE A 157 -0.84 -13.40 -8.72
N SER A 158 -0.70 -13.21 -10.03
CA SER A 158 -1.60 -13.83 -11.01
C SER A 158 -1.49 -15.36 -10.97
N GLY A 159 -0.29 -15.91 -10.82
CA GLY A 159 -0.07 -17.35 -10.62
C GLY A 159 -0.70 -17.85 -9.32
N ALA A 160 -0.46 -17.17 -8.20
CA ALA A 160 -1.02 -17.55 -6.89
C ALA A 160 -2.55 -17.49 -6.85
N LYS A 161 -3.17 -16.59 -7.62
CA LYS A 161 -4.63 -16.46 -7.75
C LYS A 161 -5.23 -17.24 -8.92
N ASN A 162 -4.42 -18.03 -9.63
CA ASN A 162 -4.83 -18.80 -10.82
C ASN A 162 -5.56 -17.93 -11.88
N ARG A 163 -5.08 -16.71 -12.09
CA ARG A 163 -5.58 -15.78 -13.10
C ARG A 163 -5.04 -16.17 -14.47
N VAL A 164 -5.88 -16.08 -15.50
CA VAL A 164 -5.48 -16.34 -16.89
C VAL A 164 -4.38 -15.34 -17.30
N LEU A 165 -3.35 -15.82 -17.99
CA LEU A 165 -2.26 -14.98 -18.46
C LEU A 165 -2.76 -13.90 -19.44
N TYR A 166 -3.47 -14.33 -20.49
CA TYR A 166 -3.95 -13.48 -21.58
C TYR A 166 -5.29 -13.99 -22.12
N VAL A 167 -6.20 -13.07 -22.40
CA VAL A 167 -7.49 -13.35 -23.06
C VAL A 167 -7.54 -12.56 -24.37
N PRO A 168 -7.60 -13.24 -25.54
CA PRO A 168 -7.70 -12.55 -26.83
C PRO A 168 -8.90 -11.60 -26.89
N ASN A 169 -8.70 -10.41 -27.47
CA ASN A 169 -9.70 -9.35 -27.64
C ASN A 169 -10.24 -8.70 -26.35
N ASP A 170 -9.79 -9.12 -25.17
CA ASP A 170 -10.07 -8.41 -23.91
C ASP A 170 -9.13 -7.21 -23.78
N LYS A 171 -9.68 -6.00 -23.69
CA LYS A 171 -8.89 -4.76 -23.67
C LYS A 171 -8.70 -4.25 -22.24
N PRO A 172 -7.53 -3.67 -21.92
CA PRO A 172 -7.33 -3.01 -20.64
C PRO A 172 -8.27 -1.80 -20.49
N ILE A 173 -8.72 -1.54 -19.26
CA ILE A 173 -9.49 -0.35 -18.91
C ILE A 173 -8.50 0.76 -18.55
N GLU A 174 -8.43 1.82 -19.34
CA GLU A 174 -7.47 2.92 -19.13
C GLU A 174 -7.89 3.86 -17.98
N ASP A 175 -9.19 4.16 -17.85
CA ASP A 175 -9.75 5.08 -16.83
C ASP A 175 -10.64 4.32 -15.85
N MET A 176 -10.03 3.36 -15.15
CA MET A 176 -10.75 2.41 -14.32
C MET A 176 -11.31 3.04 -13.04
N THR A 177 -12.58 2.81 -12.75
CA THR A 177 -13.18 3.22 -11.47
C THR A 177 -12.75 2.27 -10.33
N GLN A 178 -12.89 2.72 -9.09
CA GLN A 178 -12.65 1.86 -7.91
C GLN A 178 -13.47 0.56 -7.94
N GLU A 179 -14.69 0.61 -8.48
CA GLU A 179 -15.60 -0.53 -8.57
C GLU A 179 -15.11 -1.53 -9.63
N GLN A 180 -14.77 -1.03 -10.83
CA GLN A 180 -14.19 -1.83 -11.91
C GLN A 180 -12.86 -2.49 -11.50
N TYR A 181 -11.99 -1.76 -10.77
CA TYR A 181 -10.76 -2.33 -10.21
C TYR A 181 -11.05 -3.48 -9.24
N GLY A 182 -12.07 -3.30 -8.39
CA GLY A 182 -12.53 -4.34 -7.46
C GLY A 182 -13.01 -5.59 -8.19
N GLU A 183 -13.74 -5.44 -9.30
CA GLU A 183 -14.21 -6.55 -10.11
C GLU A 183 -13.08 -7.29 -10.83
N GLN A 184 -12.15 -6.56 -11.47
CA GLN A 184 -10.99 -7.16 -12.13
C GLN A 184 -10.04 -7.88 -11.15
N SER A 185 -10.01 -7.43 -9.90
CA SER A 185 -9.17 -8.01 -8.85
C SER A 185 -9.72 -9.30 -8.25
N ARG A 186 -10.95 -9.73 -8.59
CA ARG A 186 -11.52 -11.00 -8.12
C ARG A 186 -10.81 -12.21 -8.75
N ALA A 187 -10.79 -13.31 -8.01
CA ALA A 187 -10.26 -14.57 -8.50
C ALA A 187 -11.02 -15.00 -9.78
N GLY A 188 -10.28 -15.35 -10.83
CA GLY A 188 -10.85 -15.72 -12.13
C GLY A 188 -11.34 -14.56 -13.01
N ALA A 189 -11.26 -13.31 -12.55
CA ALA A 189 -11.60 -12.13 -13.34
C ALA A 189 -10.36 -11.52 -14.02
N GLY A 190 -10.54 -11.07 -15.26
CA GLY A 190 -9.51 -10.42 -16.09
C GLY A 190 -8.34 -11.32 -16.47
N SER A 191 -7.31 -10.70 -17.05
CA SER A 191 -6.04 -11.37 -17.40
C SER A 191 -4.85 -10.65 -16.75
N ALA A 192 -3.74 -11.37 -16.55
CA ALA A 192 -2.51 -10.78 -16.02
C ALA A 192 -1.99 -9.65 -16.92
N ILE A 193 -2.07 -9.84 -18.24
CA ILE A 193 -1.72 -8.81 -19.23
C ILE A 193 -2.62 -7.57 -19.11
N ASN A 194 -3.93 -7.73 -18.93
CA ASN A 194 -4.82 -6.57 -18.76
C ASN A 194 -4.62 -5.86 -17.43
N HIS A 195 -4.23 -6.57 -16.37
CA HIS A 195 -3.83 -5.93 -15.12
C HIS A 195 -2.54 -5.11 -15.30
N PHE A 196 -1.56 -5.64 -16.04
CA PHE A 196 -0.32 -4.92 -16.36
C PHE A 196 -0.61 -3.61 -17.11
N TYR A 197 -1.34 -3.67 -18.22
CA TYR A 197 -1.64 -2.49 -19.03
C TYR A 197 -2.66 -1.52 -18.37
N GLY A 198 -3.69 -2.03 -17.70
CA GLY A 198 -4.73 -1.18 -17.11
C GLY A 198 -4.34 -0.56 -15.76
N THR A 199 -3.55 -1.27 -14.94
CA THR A 199 -3.16 -0.81 -13.60
C THR A 199 -1.73 -0.29 -13.57
N LEU A 200 -0.75 -1.10 -13.98
CA LEU A 200 0.67 -0.73 -13.78
C LEU A 200 1.12 0.39 -14.71
N GLU A 201 0.59 0.47 -15.93
CA GLU A 201 0.84 1.65 -16.78
C GLU A 201 0.12 2.90 -16.27
N ALA A 202 -1.08 2.76 -15.69
CA ALA A 202 -1.77 3.88 -15.07
C ALA A 202 -0.96 4.45 -13.89
N LEU A 203 -0.38 3.58 -13.05
CA LEU A 203 0.52 4.00 -11.97
C LEU A 203 1.72 4.79 -12.50
N ARG A 204 2.32 4.37 -13.61
CA ARG A 204 3.41 5.13 -14.26
C ARG A 204 2.96 6.52 -14.71
N ARG A 205 1.70 6.69 -15.14
CA ARG A 205 1.15 8.00 -15.56
C ARG A 205 0.77 8.90 -14.37
N LEU A 206 0.42 8.31 -13.23
CA LEU A 206 -0.07 9.02 -12.03
C LEU A 206 1.04 9.51 -11.09
N GLY A 207 2.32 9.25 -11.40
CA GLY A 207 3.44 9.80 -10.63
C GLY A 207 3.36 11.32 -10.58
N ARG A 208 3.03 11.87 -9.41
CA ARG A 208 3.11 13.30 -9.14
C ARG A 208 4.58 13.60 -8.87
N ALA A 209 5.26 14.21 -9.84
CA ALA A 209 6.60 14.76 -9.66
C ALA A 209 6.57 16.01 -8.77
#